data_AF-A0A4Y2FM43-F1
#
_entry.id   AF-A0A4Y2FM43-F1
#
_cell.length_a   1.000
_cell.length_b   1.000
_cell.length_c   1.000
_cell.angle_alpha   90.00
_cell.angle_beta   90.00
_cell.angle_gamma   90.00
#
_symmetry.space_group_name_H-M   'P 1'
#
loop_
_entity.id
_entity.type
_entity.pdbx_description
1 polymer ?
#
loop_
_entity_poly.entity_id
_entity_poly.type
_entity_poly.pdbx_seq_one_letter_code
_entity_poly.pdbx_strand_id
1 'polypeptide(L)'
;MVKRGTTQKGNAGKGSSQASNADKYANDLRLMIDKLSPEDYTEGSFPVISDWFNELEKFSSEMVDAGLTYGKVMRNNFVKGHYRELLPILQELCFEIKKRDSDIFDLKLSLAESEQSLLKAKVWTLERENASLRAKLELNSDMSSTIKELLPKLDELKNHNTGALKEELPSIIKQAAYPEIKTSLESVNREIVAEVKRNRVEARSFAQVALQAKDLRQGVSPTLSPKEPEGILLVKPKDSTLNDFEANRKIVLDILQANSPEARLRGVVKIFRGGVKLIAASSDDIAASGGLARLPACPMASGPLKHKLIWAPRICVCER
;
A
#
# COMPACT_ATOMS: atom_id res chain seq x y z
N MET A 1 -3.91 49.29 102.49
CA MET A 1 -2.47 48.97 102.29
C MET A 1 -2.41 47.60 101.62
N VAL A 2 -1.71 47.28 100.52
CA VAL A 2 -0.74 47.95 99.64
C VAL A 2 -0.70 47.15 98.30
N LYS A 3 -0.57 47.89 97.17
CA LYS A 3 0.00 47.60 95.82
C LYS A 3 -0.09 46.18 95.20
N ARG A 4 -0.67 46.01 94.00
CA ARG A 4 -0.16 46.30 92.63
C ARG A 4 1.14 45.59 92.24
N GLY A 5 1.06 44.79 91.17
CA GLY A 5 2.16 44.41 90.27
C GLY A 5 1.62 43.96 88.91
N THR A 6 1.71 44.82 87.90
CA THR A 6 1.52 44.59 86.45
C THR A 6 2.77 43.92 85.86
N THR A 7 2.77 43.18 84.73
CA THR A 7 3.10 43.61 83.33
C THR A 7 3.16 42.31 82.46
N GLN A 8 2.30 42.06 81.46
CA GLN A 8 2.26 42.42 80.02
C GLN A 8 3.16 41.63 79.03
N LYS A 9 2.52 40.91 78.08
CA LYS A 9 2.84 40.56 76.66
C LYS A 9 2.29 39.16 76.37
N GLY A 10 1.47 38.86 75.37
CA GLY A 10 1.09 39.52 74.12
C GLY A 10 1.05 38.43 73.05
N ASN A 11 -0.10 38.16 72.41
CA ASN A 11 -0.15 37.96 70.97
C ASN A 11 -1.60 37.91 70.47
N ALA A 12 -1.84 38.68 69.42
CA ALA A 12 -3.10 38.75 68.71
C ALA A 12 -3.33 37.47 67.90
N GLY A 13 -4.33 36.69 68.29
CA GLY A 13 -4.96 35.69 67.42
C GLY A 13 -6.17 36.34 66.77
N LYS A 14 -6.07 36.62 65.48
CA LYS A 14 -7.12 37.17 64.61
C LYS A 14 -8.25 36.13 64.51
N GLY A 15 -9.16 36.13 65.48
CA GLY A 15 -10.40 35.38 65.41
C GLY A 15 -11.33 36.11 64.45
N SER A 16 -11.43 35.60 63.21
CA SER A 16 -12.52 35.96 62.32
C SER A 16 -13.82 35.57 62.99
N SER A 17 -14.48 36.52 63.65
CA SER A 17 -15.86 36.41 64.11
C SER A 17 -16.75 36.38 62.87
N GLN A 18 -16.80 35.23 62.22
CA GLN A 18 -17.94 34.88 61.38
C GLN A 18 -19.10 34.78 62.37
N ALA A 19 -19.90 35.84 62.46
CA ALA A 19 -21.16 35.81 63.19
C ALA A 19 -21.93 34.61 62.65
N SER A 20 -21.94 33.53 63.42
CA SER A 20 -22.68 32.33 63.06
C SER A 20 -24.14 32.73 63.06
N ASN A 21 -24.90 32.25 62.07
CA ASN A 21 -26.36 32.34 62.04
C ASN A 21 -27.05 31.68 63.27
N ALA A 22 -26.29 31.31 64.30
CA ALA A 22 -26.75 30.79 65.59
C ALA A 22 -27.67 31.79 66.32
N ASP A 23 -27.49 33.10 66.14
CA ASP A 23 -28.36 34.12 66.77
C ASP A 23 -29.80 34.13 66.24
N LYS A 24 -30.09 33.42 65.14
CA LYS A 24 -31.44 33.34 64.54
C LYS A 24 -32.30 32.21 65.10
N TYR A 25 -31.69 31.24 65.77
CA TYR A 25 -32.36 30.01 66.21
C TYR A 25 -32.34 29.90 67.73
N ALA A 26 -33.52 29.86 68.36
CA ALA A 26 -33.65 29.64 69.80
C ALA A 26 -33.32 28.20 70.22
N ASN A 27 -33.27 27.26 69.26
CA ASN A 27 -33.17 25.82 69.47
C ASN A 27 -32.28 25.16 68.39
N ASP A 28 -31.25 24.41 68.80
CA ASP A 28 -30.36 23.65 67.92
C ASP A 28 -31.11 22.62 67.05
N LEU A 29 -32.25 22.11 67.51
CA LEU A 29 -33.09 21.20 66.75
C LEU A 29 -33.62 21.85 65.47
N ARG A 30 -34.02 23.12 65.52
CA ARG A 30 -34.48 23.86 64.34
C ARG A 30 -33.38 24.00 63.29
N LEU A 31 -32.16 24.25 63.73
CA LEU A 31 -30.99 24.30 62.86
C LEU A 31 -30.71 22.96 62.18
N MET A 32 -30.93 21.84 62.87
CA MET A 32 -30.78 20.50 62.29
C MET A 32 -31.87 20.19 61.26
N ILE A 33 -33.12 20.60 61.53
CA ILE A 33 -34.26 20.42 60.62
C ILE A 33 -34.05 21.20 59.32
N ASP A 34 -33.66 22.47 59.41
CA ASP A 34 -33.45 23.33 58.24
C ASP A 34 -32.29 22.85 57.33
N LYS A 35 -31.41 21.98 57.84
CA LYS A 35 -30.31 21.38 57.08
C LYS A 35 -30.68 20.09 56.36
N LEU A 36 -31.88 19.54 56.60
CA LEU A 36 -32.33 18.32 55.92
C LEU A 36 -32.53 18.60 54.42
N SER A 37 -31.81 17.87 53.57
CA SER A 37 -32.00 17.94 52.12
C SER A 37 -33.09 16.96 51.69
N PRO A 38 -34.12 17.39 50.95
CA PRO A 38 -35.12 16.48 50.39
C PRO A 38 -34.54 15.41 49.46
N GLU A 39 -33.42 15.73 48.80
CA GLU A 39 -32.77 14.86 47.80
C GLU A 39 -32.13 13.59 48.42
N ASP A 40 -31.87 13.61 49.72
CA ASP A 40 -31.24 12.48 50.43
C ASP A 40 -32.25 11.38 50.79
N TYR A 41 -33.54 11.60 50.53
CA TYR A 41 -34.65 10.75 50.98
C TYR A 41 -35.53 10.36 49.79
N THR A 42 -36.39 9.36 50.00
CA THR A 42 -37.41 9.05 48.99
C THR A 42 -38.52 10.08 49.02
N GLU A 43 -39.17 10.32 47.87
CA GLU A 43 -40.32 11.22 47.74
C GLU A 43 -41.42 10.92 48.77
N GLY A 44 -41.60 9.66 49.14
CA GLY A 44 -42.58 9.24 50.14
C GLY A 44 -42.13 9.36 51.61
N SER A 45 -40.82 9.25 51.89
CA SER A 45 -40.32 9.24 53.28
C SER A 45 -39.94 10.62 53.81
N PHE A 46 -39.47 11.52 52.93
CA PHE A 46 -39.05 12.86 53.35
C PHE A 46 -40.14 13.66 54.05
N PRO A 47 -41.39 13.76 53.52
CA PRO A 47 -42.43 14.55 54.16
C PRO A 47 -42.75 14.03 55.57
N VAL A 48 -42.85 12.71 55.72
CA VAL A 48 -43.16 12.05 57.00
C VAL A 48 -42.07 12.30 58.05
N ILE A 49 -40.80 12.21 57.65
CA ILE A 49 -39.65 12.48 58.53
C ILE A 49 -39.57 13.96 58.90
N SER A 50 -39.77 14.84 57.92
CA SER A 50 -39.77 16.29 58.12
C SER A 50 -40.88 16.72 59.09
N ASP A 51 -42.10 16.21 58.89
CA ASP A 51 -43.23 16.49 59.76
C ASP A 51 -42.98 16.00 61.20
N TRP A 52 -42.44 14.78 61.36
CA TRP A 52 -42.10 14.25 62.69
C TRP A 52 -41.07 15.12 63.42
N PHE A 53 -40.03 15.59 62.72
CA PHE A 53 -39.04 16.47 63.31
C PHE A 53 -39.62 17.85 63.66
N ASN A 54 -40.50 18.41 62.83
CA ASN A 54 -41.17 19.69 63.11
C ASN A 54 -42.09 19.58 64.34
N GLU A 55 -42.86 18.49 64.47
CA GLU A 55 -43.68 18.25 65.66
C GLU A 55 -42.82 18.04 66.91
N LEU A 56 -41.67 17.36 66.79
CA LEU A 56 -40.73 17.23 67.89
C LEU A 56 -40.13 18.58 68.32
N GLU A 57 -39.82 19.46 67.37
CA GLU A 57 -39.29 20.80 67.66
C GLU A 57 -40.32 21.65 68.39
N LYS A 58 -41.57 21.64 67.91
CA LYS A 58 -42.70 22.29 68.57
C LYS A 58 -42.89 21.79 70.01
N PHE A 59 -42.93 20.47 70.21
CA PHE A 59 -43.02 19.87 71.54
C PHE A 59 -41.85 20.27 72.45
N SER A 60 -40.63 20.25 71.91
CA SER A 60 -39.43 20.65 72.65
C SER A 60 -39.52 22.11 73.11
N SER A 61 -39.95 23.01 72.24
CA SER A 61 -40.11 24.44 72.52
C SER A 61 -41.21 24.69 73.56
N GLU A 62 -42.38 24.06 73.42
CA GLU A 62 -43.49 24.16 74.39
C GLU A 62 -43.09 23.67 75.81
N MET A 63 -42.30 22.61 75.90
CA MET A 63 -41.86 22.07 77.18
C MET A 63 -40.82 22.97 77.88
N VAL A 64 -39.95 23.62 77.10
CA VAL A 64 -39.00 24.62 77.61
C VAL A 64 -39.76 25.85 78.12
N ASP A 65 -40.73 26.36 77.35
CA ASP A 65 -41.55 27.51 77.71
C ASP A 65 -42.38 27.27 78.98
N ALA A 66 -42.84 26.03 79.20
CA ALA A 66 -43.53 25.61 80.41
C ALA A 66 -42.60 25.44 81.63
N GLY A 67 -41.28 25.64 81.48
CA GLY A 67 -40.29 25.46 82.55
C GLY A 67 -40.13 24.01 83.01
N LEU A 68 -40.52 23.04 82.18
CA LEU A 68 -40.50 21.62 82.53
C LEU A 68 -39.08 21.07 82.37
N THR A 69 -38.52 20.58 83.47
CA THR A 69 -37.24 19.85 83.43
C THR A 69 -37.45 18.40 83.01
N TYR A 70 -36.37 17.72 82.61
CA TYR A 70 -36.40 16.32 82.18
C TYR A 70 -36.71 15.35 83.34
N GLY A 71 -37.96 15.31 83.76
CA GLY A 71 -38.49 14.48 84.84
C GLY A 71 -39.41 13.36 84.32
N LYS A 72 -40.18 12.74 85.23
CA LYS A 72 -41.12 11.66 84.88
C LYS A 72 -42.22 12.14 83.91
N VAL A 73 -42.73 13.35 84.11
CA VAL A 73 -43.82 13.91 83.28
C VAL A 73 -43.31 14.17 81.85
N MET A 74 -42.22 14.91 81.69
CA MET A 74 -41.60 15.19 80.38
C MET A 74 -41.24 13.90 79.62
N ARG A 75 -40.58 12.94 80.29
CA ARG A 75 -40.25 11.65 79.66
C ARG A 75 -41.48 10.88 79.19
N ASN A 76 -42.52 10.80 80.02
CA ASN A 76 -43.73 10.07 79.66
C ASN A 76 -44.45 10.72 78.47
N ASN A 77 -44.47 12.05 78.41
CA ASN A 77 -45.05 12.79 77.29
C ASN A 77 -44.23 12.60 76.01
N PHE A 78 -42.91 12.70 76.08
CA PHE A 78 -42.02 12.45 74.95
C PHE A 78 -42.18 11.03 74.38
N VAL A 79 -42.22 10.02 75.27
CA VAL A 79 -42.36 8.61 74.83
C VAL A 79 -43.73 8.38 74.17
N LYS A 80 -44.80 8.94 74.73
CA LYS A 80 -46.15 8.78 74.19
C LYS A 80 -46.36 9.58 72.89
N GLY A 81 -45.81 10.79 72.81
CA GLY A 81 -46.02 11.72 71.71
C GLY A 81 -45.10 11.52 70.52
N HIS A 82 -43.80 11.26 70.73
CA HIS A 82 -42.83 11.27 69.62
C HIS A 82 -42.09 9.95 69.42
N TYR A 83 -41.66 9.30 70.52
CA TYR A 83 -40.88 8.07 70.41
C TYR A 83 -41.70 6.91 69.81
N ARG A 84 -42.99 6.83 70.15
CA ARG A 84 -43.90 5.83 69.60
C ARG A 84 -44.12 6.01 68.10
N GLU A 85 -44.16 7.26 67.62
CA GLU A 85 -44.38 7.61 66.21
C GLU A 85 -43.13 7.41 65.35
N LEU A 86 -41.94 7.52 65.95
CA LEU A 86 -40.67 7.30 65.26
C LEU A 86 -40.50 5.84 64.79
N LEU A 87 -41.02 4.88 65.57
CA LEU A 87 -40.80 3.46 65.29
C LEU A 87 -41.40 3.00 63.94
N PRO A 88 -42.67 3.33 63.59
CA PRO A 88 -43.20 3.08 62.24
C PRO A 88 -42.38 3.71 61.12
N ILE A 89 -41.87 4.93 61.29
CA ILE A 89 -41.05 5.62 60.28
C ILE A 89 -39.77 4.83 60.01
N LEU A 90 -39.08 4.39 61.06
CA LEU A 90 -37.88 3.57 60.93
C LEU A 90 -38.16 2.21 60.30
N GLN A 91 -39.31 1.59 60.61
CA GLN A 91 -39.72 0.32 60.02
C GLN A 91 -39.95 0.45 58.51
N GLU A 92 -40.63 1.52 58.08
CA GLU A 92 -40.87 1.81 56.66
C GLU A 92 -39.56 2.06 55.90
N LEU A 93 -38.66 2.85 56.48
CA LEU A 93 -37.32 3.07 55.90
C LEU A 93 -36.53 1.76 55.76
N CYS A 94 -36.59 0.88 56.76
CA CYS A 94 -35.96 -0.44 56.68
C CYS A 94 -36.58 -1.31 55.58
N PHE A 95 -37.89 -1.22 55.38
CA PHE A 95 -38.60 -1.93 54.32
C PHE A 95 -38.16 -1.43 52.93
N GLU A 96 -38.14 -0.12 52.72
CA GLU A 96 -37.70 0.49 51.46
C GLU A 96 -36.23 0.17 51.12
N ILE A 97 -35.35 0.12 52.12
CA ILE A 97 -33.96 -0.34 51.91
C ILE A 97 -33.93 -1.78 51.40
N LYS A 98 -34.64 -2.70 52.07
CA LYS A 98 -34.69 -4.11 51.66
C LYS A 98 -35.28 -4.30 50.27
N LYS A 99 -36.30 -3.52 49.94
CA LYS A 99 -36.92 -3.51 48.61
C LYS A 99 -35.91 -3.09 47.54
N ARG A 100 -35.20 -1.98 47.75
CA ARG A 100 -34.14 -1.53 46.83
C ARG A 100 -33.01 -2.54 46.71
N ASP A 101 -32.58 -3.18 47.79
CA ASP A 101 -31.56 -4.23 47.74
C ASP A 101 -32.01 -5.41 46.86
N SER A 102 -33.29 -5.80 46.95
CA SER A 102 -33.90 -6.80 46.08
C SER A 102 -33.91 -6.36 44.61
N ASP A 103 -34.38 -5.15 44.34
CA ASP A 103 -34.44 -4.61 42.97
C ASP A 103 -33.04 -4.52 42.34
N ILE A 104 -32.03 -4.08 43.10
CA ILE A 104 -30.63 -4.04 42.67
C ILE A 104 -30.11 -5.44 42.35
N PHE A 105 -30.47 -6.44 43.17
CA PHE A 105 -30.07 -7.83 42.92
C PHE A 105 -30.68 -8.36 41.62
N ASP A 106 -31.97 -8.14 41.40
CA ASP A 106 -32.68 -8.57 40.19
C ASP A 106 -32.11 -7.87 38.94
N LEU A 107 -31.84 -6.57 39.02
CA LEU A 107 -31.22 -5.81 37.93
C LEU A 107 -29.80 -6.31 37.61
N LYS A 108 -29.00 -6.65 38.63
CA LYS A 108 -27.67 -7.25 38.41
C LYS A 108 -27.75 -8.60 37.71
N LEU A 109 -28.72 -9.43 38.09
CA LEU A 109 -28.94 -10.72 37.45
C LEU A 109 -29.35 -10.54 35.98
N SER A 110 -30.33 -9.67 35.72
CA SER A 110 -30.80 -9.37 34.36
C SER A 110 -29.69 -8.80 33.47
N LEU A 111 -28.84 -7.92 34.02
CA LEU A 111 -27.69 -7.39 33.30
C LEU A 111 -26.71 -8.50 32.91
N ALA A 112 -26.35 -9.38 33.85
CA ALA A 112 -25.45 -10.49 33.59
C ALA A 112 -25.98 -11.47 32.52
N GLU A 113 -27.28 -11.77 32.54
CA GLU A 113 -27.94 -12.59 31.53
C GLU A 113 -27.93 -11.93 30.14
N SER A 114 -28.15 -10.62 30.09
CA SER A 114 -28.09 -9.84 28.85
C SER A 114 -26.67 -9.82 28.27
N GLU A 115 -25.65 -9.58 29.10
CA GLU A 115 -24.25 -9.61 28.69
C GLU A 115 -23.83 -10.99 28.15
N GLN A 116 -24.25 -12.07 28.82
CA GLN A 116 -23.98 -13.42 28.35
C GLN A 116 -24.66 -13.72 27.01
N SER A 117 -25.91 -13.27 26.84
CA SER A 117 -26.68 -13.46 25.61
C SER A 117 -26.05 -12.70 24.44
N LEU A 118 -25.61 -11.47 24.67
CA LEU A 118 -24.88 -10.66 23.70
C LEU A 118 -23.56 -11.34 23.28
N LEU A 119 -22.81 -11.88 24.25
CA LEU A 119 -21.55 -12.57 23.96
C LEU A 119 -21.78 -13.81 23.09
N LYS A 120 -22.78 -14.64 23.42
CA LYS A 120 -23.16 -15.81 22.61
C LYS A 120 -23.54 -15.42 21.18
N ALA A 121 -24.33 -14.35 21.01
CA ALA A 121 -24.72 -13.87 19.69
C ALA A 121 -23.52 -13.37 18.85
N LYS A 122 -22.58 -12.67 19.48
CA LYS A 122 -21.33 -12.23 18.83
C LYS A 122 -20.47 -13.42 18.41
N VAL A 123 -20.27 -14.39 19.29
CA VAL A 123 -19.50 -15.61 18.99
C VAL A 123 -20.14 -16.36 17.82
N TRP A 124 -21.45 -16.59 17.85
CA TRP A 124 -22.18 -17.25 16.78
C TRP A 124 -21.98 -16.58 15.41
N THR A 125 -22.06 -15.24 15.39
CA THR A 125 -21.87 -14.46 14.15
C THR A 125 -20.44 -14.60 13.62
N LEU A 126 -19.44 -14.46 14.48
CA LEU A 126 -18.03 -14.59 14.12
C LEU A 126 -17.69 -16.01 13.66
N GLU A 127 -18.23 -17.05 14.31
CA GLU A 127 -18.03 -18.44 13.91
C GLU A 127 -18.60 -18.70 12.51
N ARG A 128 -19.80 -18.17 12.22
CA ARG A 128 -20.42 -18.29 10.89
C ARG A 128 -19.60 -17.60 9.80
N GLU A 129 -19.11 -16.39 10.07
CA GLU A 129 -18.25 -15.65 9.14
C GLU A 129 -16.92 -16.39 8.91
N ASN A 130 -16.28 -16.87 9.98
CA ASN A 130 -15.03 -17.62 9.90
C ASN A 130 -15.20 -18.91 9.08
N ALA A 131 -16.30 -19.65 9.28
CA ALA A 131 -16.62 -20.82 8.46
C ALA A 131 -16.77 -20.47 6.97
N SER A 132 -17.45 -19.34 6.65
CA SER A 132 -17.58 -18.86 5.27
C SER A 132 -16.23 -18.48 4.65
N LEU A 133 -15.37 -17.80 5.40
CA LEU A 133 -14.04 -17.40 4.94
C LEU A 133 -13.13 -18.62 4.72
N ARG A 134 -13.21 -19.64 5.58
CA ARG A 134 -12.48 -20.91 5.40
C ARG A 134 -12.90 -21.62 4.12
N ALA A 135 -14.21 -21.73 3.85
CA ALA A 135 -14.70 -22.33 2.61
C ALA A 135 -14.23 -21.56 1.36
N LYS A 136 -14.19 -20.22 1.42
CA LYS A 136 -13.64 -19.40 0.32
C LYS A 136 -12.14 -19.62 0.11
N LEU A 137 -11.37 -19.77 1.19
CA LEU A 137 -9.94 -20.06 1.11
C LEU A 137 -9.66 -21.42 0.51
N GLU A 138 -10.45 -22.44 0.88
CA GLU A 138 -10.36 -23.79 0.32
C GLU A 138 -10.60 -23.78 -1.19
N LEU A 139 -11.69 -23.15 -1.64
CA LEU A 139 -11.96 -22.98 -3.08
C LEU A 139 -10.81 -22.27 -3.80
N ASN A 140 -10.28 -21.20 -3.21
CA ASN A 140 -9.16 -20.48 -3.81
C ASN A 140 -7.88 -21.34 -3.88
N SER A 141 -7.66 -22.21 -2.90
CA SER A 141 -6.59 -23.19 -2.92
C SER A 141 -6.78 -24.20 -4.06
N ASP A 142 -8.00 -24.74 -4.24
CA ASP A 142 -8.35 -25.66 -5.31
C ASP A 142 -8.22 -25.03 -6.70
N MET A 143 -8.59 -23.75 -6.82
CA MET A 143 -8.41 -23.01 -8.06
C MET A 143 -6.92 -22.79 -8.36
N SER A 144 -6.12 -22.48 -7.34
CA SER A 144 -4.67 -22.31 -7.45
C SER A 144 -3.97 -23.63 -7.85
N SER A 145 -4.38 -24.77 -7.27
CA SER A 145 -3.86 -26.09 -7.68
C SER A 145 -4.24 -26.41 -9.12
N THR A 146 -5.50 -26.20 -9.51
CA THR A 146 -5.95 -26.39 -10.90
C THR A 146 -5.14 -25.54 -11.88
N ILE A 147 -4.88 -24.26 -11.56
CA ILE A 147 -4.06 -23.39 -12.39
C ILE A 147 -2.63 -23.93 -12.49
N LYS A 148 -2.02 -24.36 -11.37
CA LYS A 148 -0.69 -24.96 -11.36
C LYS A 148 -0.60 -26.22 -12.22
N GLU A 149 -1.67 -27.01 -12.30
CA GLU A 149 -1.74 -28.20 -13.15
C GLU A 149 -1.96 -27.87 -14.64
N LEU A 150 -2.73 -26.82 -14.95
CA LEU A 150 -3.02 -26.42 -16.33
C LEU A 150 -1.86 -25.67 -16.99
N LEU A 151 -1.09 -24.90 -16.23
CA LEU A 151 0.03 -24.10 -16.73
C LEU A 151 1.05 -24.92 -17.54
N PRO A 152 1.60 -26.05 -17.03
CA PRO A 152 2.55 -26.86 -17.79
C PRO A 152 1.92 -27.50 -19.03
N LYS A 153 0.64 -27.91 -18.99
CA LYS A 153 -0.06 -28.46 -20.16
C LYS A 153 -0.19 -27.44 -21.29
N LEU A 154 -0.39 -26.17 -20.95
CA LEU A 154 -0.41 -25.09 -21.92
C LEU A 154 0.97 -24.86 -22.54
N ASP A 155 2.02 -24.88 -21.73
CA ASP A 155 3.41 -24.76 -22.20
C ASP A 155 3.81 -25.94 -23.08
N GLU A 156 3.45 -27.17 -22.71
CA GLU A 156 3.64 -28.37 -23.52
C GLU A 156 2.95 -28.26 -24.87
N LEU A 157 1.66 -27.86 -24.90
CA LEU A 157 0.91 -27.70 -26.14
C LEU A 157 1.54 -26.63 -27.05
N LYS A 158 1.96 -25.49 -26.46
CA LYS A 158 2.64 -24.41 -27.19
C LYS A 158 3.97 -24.89 -27.77
N ASN A 159 4.78 -25.60 -26.99
CA ASN A 159 6.08 -26.11 -27.43
C ASN A 159 5.91 -27.21 -28.49
N HIS A 160 4.93 -28.09 -28.32
CA HIS A 160 4.58 -29.11 -29.31
C HIS A 160 4.13 -28.49 -30.63
N ASN A 161 3.21 -27.53 -30.61
CA ASN A 161 2.74 -26.85 -31.81
C ASN A 161 3.86 -26.07 -32.51
N THR A 162 4.71 -25.36 -31.76
CA THR A 162 5.84 -24.63 -32.37
C THR A 162 6.91 -25.57 -32.93
N GLY A 163 7.15 -26.72 -32.29
CA GLY A 163 8.00 -27.78 -32.81
C GLY A 163 7.44 -28.41 -34.08
N ALA A 164 6.19 -28.88 -34.03
CA ALA A 164 5.49 -29.47 -35.16
C ALA A 164 5.44 -28.51 -36.36
N LEU A 165 5.13 -27.23 -36.14
CA LEU A 165 5.19 -26.23 -37.20
C LEU A 165 6.61 -26.05 -37.75
N LYS A 166 7.66 -26.06 -36.91
CA LYS A 166 9.04 -25.95 -37.41
C LYS A 166 9.48 -27.14 -38.26
N GLU A 167 9.02 -28.35 -37.93
CA GLU A 167 9.41 -29.58 -38.63
C GLU A 167 8.58 -29.83 -39.88
N GLU A 168 7.26 -29.65 -39.80
CA GLU A 168 6.33 -29.94 -40.89
C GLU A 168 6.33 -28.85 -41.97
N LEU A 169 6.49 -27.58 -41.60
CA LEU A 169 6.39 -26.47 -42.55
C LEU A 169 7.44 -26.55 -43.69
N PRO A 170 8.72 -26.88 -43.45
CA PRO A 170 9.68 -27.13 -44.53
C PRO A 170 9.30 -28.30 -45.44
N SER A 171 8.75 -29.38 -44.86
CA SER A 171 8.29 -30.55 -45.61
C SER A 171 7.11 -30.20 -46.52
N ILE A 172 6.12 -29.48 -45.98
CA ILE A 172 4.96 -28.98 -46.73
C ILE A 172 5.40 -28.03 -47.84
N ILE A 173 6.30 -27.08 -47.57
CA ILE A 173 6.85 -26.17 -48.59
C ILE A 173 7.55 -26.97 -49.70
N LYS A 174 8.34 -27.98 -49.33
CA LYS A 174 9.01 -28.86 -50.30
C LYS A 174 8.02 -29.68 -51.11
N GLN A 175 6.91 -30.14 -50.53
CA GLN A 175 5.92 -30.92 -51.27
C GLN A 175 5.01 -30.05 -52.15
N ALA A 176 4.63 -28.86 -51.68
CA ALA A 176 3.68 -27.99 -52.35
C ALA A 176 4.32 -27.09 -53.41
N ALA A 177 5.48 -26.46 -53.12
CA ALA A 177 6.08 -25.46 -53.99
C ALA A 177 7.21 -26.02 -54.87
N TYR A 178 7.97 -27.00 -54.39
CA TYR A 178 9.11 -27.54 -55.14
C TYR A 178 8.75 -28.17 -56.49
N PRO A 179 7.62 -28.89 -56.66
CA PRO A 179 7.26 -29.47 -57.95
C PRO A 179 7.01 -28.41 -59.02
N GLU A 180 6.26 -27.35 -58.71
CA GLU A 180 6.00 -26.23 -59.64
C GLU A 180 7.27 -25.45 -59.97
N ILE A 181 8.09 -25.14 -58.96
CA ILE A 181 9.37 -24.44 -59.18
C ILE A 181 10.30 -25.30 -60.06
N LYS A 182 10.35 -26.61 -59.79
CA LYS A 182 11.20 -27.55 -60.55
C LYS A 182 10.74 -27.67 -62.00
N THR A 183 9.44 -27.86 -62.26
CA THR A 183 8.92 -27.99 -63.63
C THR A 183 9.08 -26.68 -64.41
N SER A 184 8.83 -25.54 -63.77
CA SER A 184 9.07 -24.22 -64.36
C SER A 184 10.55 -24.03 -64.73
N LEU A 185 11.47 -24.36 -63.81
CA LEU A 185 12.92 -24.25 -64.06
C LEU A 185 13.38 -25.19 -65.20
N GLU A 186 12.90 -26.43 -65.24
CA GLU A 186 13.19 -27.38 -66.32
C GLU A 186 12.62 -26.91 -67.67
N SER A 187 11.47 -26.23 -67.66
CA SER A 187 10.89 -25.60 -68.85
C SER A 187 11.77 -24.48 -69.36
N VAL A 188 12.11 -23.51 -68.49
CA VAL A 188 12.99 -22.38 -68.83
C VAL A 188 14.36 -22.85 -69.31
N ASN A 189 14.94 -23.86 -68.66
CA ASN A 189 16.25 -24.38 -69.06
C ASN A 189 16.20 -25.05 -70.45
N ARG A 190 15.12 -25.78 -70.77
CA ARG A 190 14.90 -26.32 -72.12
C ARG A 190 14.74 -25.21 -73.16
N GLU A 191 14.01 -24.15 -72.82
CA GLU A 191 13.82 -22.99 -73.67
C GLU A 191 15.14 -22.28 -73.94
N ILE A 192 15.96 -22.02 -72.92
CA ILE A 192 17.32 -21.45 -73.06
C ILE A 192 18.17 -22.33 -73.98
N VAL A 193 18.17 -23.66 -73.78
CA VAL A 193 18.94 -24.57 -74.62
C VAL A 193 18.46 -24.56 -76.07
N ALA A 194 17.13 -24.52 -76.29
CA ALA A 194 16.55 -24.42 -77.61
C ALA A 194 16.93 -23.09 -78.28
N GLU A 195 16.88 -22.00 -77.53
CA GLU A 195 17.25 -20.66 -77.96
C GLU A 195 18.74 -20.58 -78.35
N VAL A 196 19.63 -21.12 -77.52
CA VAL A 196 21.07 -21.22 -77.82
C VAL A 196 21.32 -22.06 -79.08
N LYS A 197 20.58 -23.16 -79.26
CA LYS A 197 20.68 -23.98 -80.47
C LYS A 197 20.17 -23.25 -81.71
N ARG A 198 19.07 -22.51 -81.60
CA ARG A 198 18.49 -21.71 -82.70
C ARG A 198 19.43 -20.56 -83.08
N ASN A 199 20.04 -19.92 -82.08
CA ASN A 199 21.00 -18.84 -82.27
C ASN A 199 22.41 -19.35 -82.60
N ARG A 200 22.63 -20.65 -82.92
CA ARG A 200 23.96 -21.17 -83.32
C ARG A 200 24.62 -20.40 -84.47
N VAL A 201 23.81 -19.75 -85.31
CA VAL A 201 24.29 -18.96 -86.45
C VAL A 201 24.73 -17.55 -86.02
N GLU A 202 24.19 -17.00 -84.92
CA GLU A 202 24.55 -15.69 -84.34
C GLU A 202 25.47 -15.80 -83.10
N ALA A 203 25.52 -16.97 -82.47
CA ALA A 203 26.32 -17.24 -81.28
C ALA A 203 27.81 -17.34 -81.65
N ARG A 204 28.54 -16.25 -81.39
CA ARG A 204 29.99 -16.20 -81.55
C ARG A 204 30.66 -17.11 -80.52
N SER A 205 31.51 -18.03 -80.99
CA SER A 205 32.39 -18.79 -80.10
C SER A 205 33.31 -17.84 -79.32
N PHE A 206 33.72 -18.19 -78.10
CA PHE A 206 34.73 -17.41 -77.34
C PHE A 206 35.99 -17.12 -78.18
N ALA A 207 36.36 -18.01 -79.10
CA ALA A 207 37.44 -17.78 -80.06
C ALA A 207 37.11 -16.68 -81.10
N GLN A 208 35.86 -16.58 -81.56
CA GLN A 208 35.40 -15.53 -82.48
C GLN A 208 35.25 -14.17 -81.78
N VAL A 209 34.82 -14.15 -80.51
CA VAL A 209 34.81 -12.93 -79.69
C VAL A 209 36.24 -12.46 -79.37
N ALA A 210 37.16 -13.38 -79.06
CA ALA A 210 38.57 -13.07 -78.85
C ALA A 210 39.29 -12.54 -80.11
N LEU A 211 38.87 -12.98 -81.30
CA LEU A 211 39.37 -12.47 -82.58
C LEU A 211 38.83 -11.07 -82.91
N GLN A 212 37.59 -10.74 -82.53
CA GLN A 212 37.03 -9.39 -82.67
C GLN A 212 37.53 -8.39 -81.62
N ALA A 213 38.06 -8.88 -80.49
CA ALA A 213 38.67 -8.03 -79.45
C ALA A 213 40.03 -7.42 -79.87
N LYS A 214 40.55 -7.71 -81.07
CA LYS A 214 41.75 -7.06 -81.60
C LYS A 214 41.48 -5.66 -82.20
N ASP A 215 40.23 -5.24 -82.39
CA ASP A 215 39.90 -3.96 -83.03
C ASP A 215 38.89 -3.05 -82.28
N LEU A 216 38.54 -3.36 -81.02
CA LEU A 216 37.82 -2.39 -80.17
C LEU A 216 38.57 -2.10 -78.88
N ARG A 217 38.94 -0.82 -78.77
CA ARG A 217 39.58 -0.19 -77.63
C ARG A 217 38.86 -0.54 -76.31
N GLN A 218 39.62 -1.23 -75.46
CA GLN A 218 39.76 -1.00 -74.02
C GLN A 218 38.75 -0.01 -73.41
N GLY A 219 37.65 -0.55 -72.89
CA GLY A 219 36.64 0.17 -72.11
C GLY A 219 36.39 -0.55 -70.79
N VAL A 220 37.13 -0.13 -69.76
CA VAL A 220 36.89 -0.22 -68.31
C VAL A 220 35.76 -1.16 -67.86
N SER A 221 36.13 -2.33 -67.30
CA SER A 221 35.25 -3.06 -66.39
C SER A 221 34.96 -2.18 -65.16
N PRO A 222 33.71 -2.12 -64.67
CA PRO A 222 33.34 -1.21 -63.60
C PRO A 222 34.08 -1.62 -62.33
N THR A 223 34.98 -0.73 -61.93
CA THR A 223 35.66 -0.72 -60.66
C THR A 223 34.61 -0.79 -59.56
N LEU A 224 34.79 -1.70 -58.60
CA LEU A 224 34.04 -1.72 -57.35
C LEU A 224 33.97 -0.29 -56.81
N SER A 225 32.75 0.22 -56.66
CA SER A 225 32.54 1.54 -56.07
C SER A 225 33.20 1.56 -54.67
N PRO A 226 33.88 2.64 -54.29
CA PRO A 226 34.46 2.75 -52.97
C PRO A 226 33.31 2.67 -51.95
N LYS A 227 33.30 1.64 -51.10
CA LYS A 227 32.37 1.61 -49.96
C LYS A 227 32.69 2.82 -49.10
N GLU A 228 31.70 3.69 -48.93
CA GLU A 228 31.73 4.82 -48.01
C GLU A 228 32.26 4.36 -46.63
N PRO A 229 33.07 5.19 -45.94
CA PRO A 229 33.63 4.82 -44.65
C PRO A 229 32.51 4.57 -43.64
N GLU A 230 32.48 3.36 -43.08
CA GLU A 230 31.53 3.01 -42.01
C GLU A 230 31.77 3.90 -40.79
N GLY A 231 30.71 4.55 -40.31
CA GLY A 231 30.76 5.26 -39.05
C GLY A 231 30.77 4.26 -37.89
N ILE A 232 31.69 4.42 -36.94
CA ILE A 232 31.75 3.61 -35.71
C ILE A 232 31.67 4.54 -34.49
N LEU A 233 30.71 4.27 -33.59
CA LEU A 233 30.57 4.96 -32.30
C LEU A 233 30.73 3.96 -31.15
N LEU A 234 31.60 4.30 -30.20
CA LEU A 234 31.85 3.50 -29.00
C LEU A 234 31.27 4.21 -27.78
N VAL A 235 30.37 3.53 -27.08
CA VAL A 235 29.70 4.05 -25.90
C VAL A 235 30.13 3.23 -24.69
N LYS A 236 30.89 3.85 -23.79
CA LYS A 236 31.42 3.23 -22.58
C LYS A 236 30.63 3.69 -21.36
N PRO A 237 30.20 2.78 -20.46
CA PRO A 237 29.56 3.16 -19.21
C PRO A 237 30.52 3.96 -18.33
N LYS A 238 30.01 4.99 -17.64
CA LYS A 238 30.83 5.81 -16.71
C LYS A 238 31.24 5.03 -15.47
N ASP A 239 30.32 4.24 -14.92
CA ASP A 239 30.53 3.49 -13.69
C ASP A 239 30.62 2.00 -13.92
N SER A 240 31.47 1.33 -13.14
CA SER A 240 31.65 -0.12 -13.16
C SER A 240 30.45 -0.91 -12.61
N THR A 241 29.41 -0.23 -12.15
CA THR A 241 28.12 -0.83 -11.74
C THR A 241 27.20 -1.05 -12.94
N LEU A 242 27.42 -0.37 -14.08
CA LEU A 242 26.61 -0.44 -15.29
C LEU A 242 27.18 -1.46 -16.31
N ASN A 243 27.42 -2.70 -15.84
CA ASN A 243 28.04 -3.75 -16.67
C ASN A 243 27.06 -4.54 -17.55
N ASP A 244 25.75 -4.28 -17.44
CA ASP A 244 24.72 -4.99 -18.20
C ASP A 244 24.62 -4.46 -19.63
N PHE A 245 25.02 -5.31 -20.59
CA PHE A 245 24.99 -4.97 -22.01
C PHE A 245 23.58 -4.83 -22.56
N GLU A 246 22.61 -5.67 -22.18
CA GLU A 246 21.27 -5.61 -22.78
C GLU A 246 20.49 -4.41 -22.27
N ALA A 247 20.61 -4.10 -20.97
CA ALA A 247 20.05 -2.87 -20.41
C ALA A 247 20.64 -1.61 -21.08
N ASN A 248 21.97 -1.56 -21.21
CA ASN A 248 22.66 -0.44 -21.85
C ASN A 248 22.35 -0.33 -23.36
N ARG A 249 22.26 -1.47 -24.06
CA ARG A 249 21.89 -1.54 -25.48
C ARG A 249 20.50 -0.98 -25.71
N LYS A 250 19.53 -1.36 -24.88
CA LYS A 250 18.16 -0.84 -24.95
C LYS A 250 18.12 0.67 -24.76
N ILE A 251 18.76 1.18 -23.71
CA ILE A 251 18.83 2.62 -23.43
C ILE A 251 19.43 3.39 -24.62
N VAL A 252 20.53 2.90 -25.19
CA VAL A 252 21.19 3.56 -26.33
C VAL A 252 20.32 3.54 -27.58
N LEU A 253 19.63 2.43 -27.86
CA LEU A 253 18.72 2.33 -29.00
C LEU A 253 17.48 3.22 -28.84
N ASP A 254 16.92 3.28 -27.63
CA ASP A 254 15.76 4.14 -27.32
C ASP A 254 16.11 5.62 -27.52
N ILE A 255 17.30 6.05 -27.06
CA ILE A 255 17.78 7.44 -27.25
C ILE A 255 18.03 7.74 -28.73
N LEU A 256 18.61 6.80 -29.49
CA LEU A 256 18.84 6.96 -30.92
C LEU A 256 17.52 7.09 -31.68
N GLN A 257 16.54 6.25 -31.37
CA GLN A 257 15.21 6.31 -31.99
C GLN A 257 14.51 7.65 -31.70
N ALA A 258 14.68 8.20 -30.49
CA ALA A 258 14.08 9.47 -30.10
C ALA A 258 14.74 10.70 -30.73
N ASN A 259 16.05 10.68 -30.98
CA ASN A 259 16.81 11.87 -31.42
C ASN A 259 17.25 11.81 -32.90
N SER A 260 17.36 10.62 -33.48
CA SER A 260 17.86 10.40 -34.84
C SER A 260 17.26 9.12 -35.44
N PRO A 261 15.93 9.07 -35.68
CA PRO A 261 15.26 7.88 -36.20
C PRO A 261 15.70 7.50 -37.62
N GLU A 262 16.32 8.41 -38.35
CA GLU A 262 16.85 8.19 -39.70
C GLU A 262 18.21 7.48 -39.71
N ALA A 263 18.87 7.35 -38.55
CA ALA A 263 20.18 6.73 -38.45
C ALA A 263 20.11 5.22 -38.75
N ARG A 264 20.71 4.80 -39.86
CA ARG A 264 20.71 3.40 -40.31
C ARG A 264 21.88 2.63 -39.70
N LEU A 265 21.61 1.95 -38.59
CA LEU A 265 22.57 1.04 -37.96
C LEU A 265 22.68 -0.27 -38.75
N ARG A 266 23.91 -0.67 -39.08
CA ARG A 266 24.25 -1.99 -39.60
C ARG A 266 24.48 -3.02 -38.50
N GLY A 267 24.90 -2.58 -37.31
CA GLY A 267 25.18 -3.50 -36.22
C GLY A 267 25.36 -2.83 -34.87
N VAL A 268 25.03 -3.60 -33.82
CA VAL A 268 25.20 -3.21 -32.41
C VAL A 268 25.91 -4.35 -31.69
N VAL A 269 27.09 -4.09 -31.15
CA VAL A 269 27.98 -5.12 -30.60
C VAL A 269 28.40 -4.76 -29.17
N LYS A 270 28.54 -5.76 -28.30
CA LYS A 270 29.05 -5.61 -26.94
C LYS A 270 30.54 -5.28 -26.93
N ILE A 271 30.93 -4.31 -26.12
CA ILE A 271 32.33 -4.03 -25.76
C ILE A 271 32.53 -4.20 -24.25
N PHE A 272 33.78 -4.09 -23.79
CA PHE A 272 34.17 -4.37 -22.41
C PHE A 272 33.29 -3.64 -21.37
N ARG A 273 33.02 -4.34 -20.25
CA ARG A 273 32.26 -3.83 -19.09
C ARG A 273 30.89 -3.24 -19.44
N GLY A 274 30.14 -3.93 -20.30
CA GLY A 274 28.75 -3.56 -20.64
C GLY A 274 28.61 -2.41 -21.63
N GLY A 275 29.70 -1.95 -22.26
CA GLY A 275 29.60 -0.91 -23.28
C GLY A 275 29.03 -1.41 -24.61
N VAL A 276 28.68 -0.45 -25.47
CA VAL A 276 27.99 -0.67 -26.75
C VAL A 276 28.78 -0.05 -27.89
N LYS A 277 29.05 -0.83 -28.95
CA LYS A 277 29.60 -0.38 -30.23
C LYS A 277 28.49 -0.32 -31.27
N LEU A 278 28.31 0.84 -31.90
CA LEU A 278 27.36 1.07 -32.98
C LEU A 278 28.13 1.17 -34.30
N ILE A 279 27.62 0.50 -35.33
CA ILE A 279 28.15 0.52 -36.69
C ILE A 279 27.04 1.06 -37.58
N ALA A 280 27.27 2.19 -38.24
CA ALA A 280 26.30 2.79 -39.15
C ALA A 280 26.73 2.64 -40.61
N ALA A 281 25.77 2.85 -41.52
CA ALA A 281 26.00 2.73 -42.95
C ALA A 281 26.92 3.83 -43.50
N SER A 282 26.93 5.01 -42.90
CA SER A 282 27.80 6.15 -43.23
C SER A 282 28.38 6.84 -41.99
N SER A 283 29.40 7.67 -42.17
CA SER A 283 29.91 8.55 -41.11
C SER A 283 28.91 9.63 -40.68
N ASP A 284 28.04 10.05 -41.59
CA ASP A 284 27.06 11.12 -41.37
C ASP A 284 25.91 10.64 -40.47
N ASP A 285 25.52 9.38 -40.61
CA ASP A 285 24.57 8.71 -39.70
C ASP A 285 25.07 8.75 -38.24
N ILE A 286 26.38 8.63 -38.03
CA ILE A 286 26.99 8.71 -36.70
C ILE A 286 27.19 10.15 -36.24
N ALA A 287 27.47 11.09 -37.13
CA ALA A 287 27.55 12.51 -36.78
C ALA A 287 26.21 13.06 -36.27
N ALA A 288 25.10 12.66 -36.90
CA ALA A 288 23.74 12.93 -36.40
C ALA A 288 23.51 12.31 -35.02
N SER A 289 24.00 11.07 -34.82
CA SER A 289 23.97 10.35 -33.54
C SER A 289 24.90 10.96 -32.46
N GLY A 290 25.93 11.70 -32.85
CA GLY A 290 26.94 12.32 -31.98
C GLY A 290 26.38 13.43 -31.08
N GLY A 291 25.14 13.88 -31.34
CA GLY A 291 24.36 14.75 -30.46
C GLY A 291 24.06 14.15 -29.08
N LEU A 292 24.22 12.82 -28.91
CA LEU A 292 24.06 12.14 -27.62
C LEU A 292 24.97 12.70 -26.50
N ALA A 293 26.13 13.28 -26.84
CA ALA A 293 27.08 13.80 -25.86
C ALA A 293 26.66 15.15 -25.22
N ARG A 294 25.56 15.78 -25.67
CA ARG A 294 25.11 17.10 -25.17
C ARG A 294 23.78 17.07 -24.42
N LEU A 295 23.19 15.90 -24.17
CA LEU A 295 21.93 15.79 -23.44
C LEU A 295 22.17 15.79 -21.92
N PRO A 296 21.48 16.64 -21.14
CA PRO A 296 21.69 16.78 -19.69
C PRO A 296 21.23 15.58 -18.85
N ALA A 297 20.71 14.52 -19.49
CA ALA A 297 20.15 13.34 -18.81
C ALA A 297 20.87 12.01 -19.12
N CYS A 298 22.02 12.03 -19.82
CA CYS A 298 22.77 10.80 -20.10
C CYS A 298 23.90 10.56 -19.08
N PRO A 299 23.88 9.47 -18.28
CA PRO A 299 25.01 9.07 -17.45
C PRO A 299 26.19 8.54 -18.28
N MET A 300 26.22 8.78 -19.59
CA MET A 300 27.29 8.37 -20.51
C MET A 300 27.81 9.62 -21.24
N ALA A 301 29.07 9.97 -21.01
CA ALA A 301 29.73 11.09 -21.67
C ALA A 301 31.06 10.58 -22.23
N SER A 302 31.27 10.83 -23.52
CA SER A 302 32.47 10.51 -24.26
C SER A 302 33.55 11.57 -23.99
N GLY A 303 34.79 11.13 -23.79
CA GLY A 303 35.96 11.99 -23.95
C GLY A 303 36.37 12.08 -25.43
N PRO A 304 36.96 13.19 -25.89
CA PRO A 304 37.31 13.35 -27.30
C PRO A 304 38.67 12.72 -27.58
N LEU A 305 38.77 11.66 -28.38
CA LEU A 305 40.07 11.21 -28.89
C LEU A 305 40.01 10.67 -30.32
N LYS A 306 40.53 11.54 -31.21
CA LYS A 306 41.35 11.29 -32.40
C LYS A 306 40.72 10.44 -33.52
N HIS A 307 40.37 11.14 -34.60
CA HIS A 307 40.45 10.63 -35.96
C HIS A 307 41.78 9.85 -36.12
N LYS A 308 41.69 8.52 -36.16
CA LYS A 308 42.68 7.68 -36.85
C LYS A 308 41.98 7.10 -38.05
N LEU A 309 42.16 7.77 -39.20
CA LEU A 309 42.13 7.08 -40.48
C LEU A 309 43.20 5.98 -40.41
N ILE A 310 42.78 4.73 -40.26
CA ILE A 310 43.64 3.60 -40.57
C ILE A 310 43.26 3.18 -41.98
N TRP A 311 43.92 3.80 -42.95
CA TRP A 311 44.05 3.26 -44.30
C TRP A 311 45.25 2.34 -44.32
N ALA A 312 45.03 1.05 -44.59
CA ALA A 312 46.07 0.15 -45.06
C ALA A 312 45.45 -0.93 -45.96
N PRO A 313 45.84 -1.02 -47.24
CA PRO A 313 45.49 -2.10 -48.14
C PRO A 313 46.54 -3.21 -48.04
N ARG A 314 46.11 -4.48 -48.15
CA ARG A 314 46.90 -5.65 -48.59
C ARG A 314 45.94 -6.84 -48.68
N ILE A 315 45.42 -7.16 -49.86
CA ILE A 315 46.00 -8.08 -50.85
C ILE A 315 46.28 -9.46 -50.21
N CYS A 316 45.44 -10.43 -50.55
CA CYS A 316 45.75 -11.86 -50.49
C CYS A 316 46.84 -12.19 -51.51
N VAL A 317 47.87 -12.96 -51.11
CA VAL A 317 48.58 -13.90 -52.00
C VAL A 317 48.91 -15.17 -51.21
N CYS A 318 48.76 -16.29 -51.90
CA CYS A 318 48.68 -17.69 -51.49
C CYS A 318 49.85 -18.33 -50.71
N GLU A 319 49.46 -19.40 -50.00
CA GLU A 319 50.13 -20.68 -49.67
C GLU A 319 51.67 -20.82 -49.76
N ARG A 320 52.24 -21.30 -48.65
CA ARG A 320 52.78 -22.67 -48.54
C ARG A 320 52.66 -23.18 -47.09
#